data_AF-A0A8C3QF44-F1
#
_entry.id   AF-A0A8C3QF44-F1
#
_cell.length_a   1.000
_cell.length_b   1.000
_cell.length_c   1.000
_cell.angle_alpha   90.00
_cell.angle_beta   90.00
_cell.angle_gamma   90.00
#
_symmetry.space_group_name_H-M   'P 1'
#
loop_
_entity.id
_entity.type
_entity.pdbx_description
1 polymer ?
#
loop_
_entity_poly.entity_id
_entity_poly.type
_entity_poly.pdbx_seq_one_letter_code
_entity_poly.pdbx_strand_id
1 'polypeptide(L)'
;SGQESASSGQESASSGQESASSGQESASSGQESASSGQESASSGQESASSGQESASSGQESASSGQESASSGQESASSGQESASSGQESASSGQESASSGQESASSGGGCAISTTSFQRSLSETLIN
;
A
#
# COMPACT_ATOMS: atom_id res chain seq x y z
N SER A 1 7.02 -6.88 -27.26
CA SER A 1 6.88 -6.82 -25.79
C SER A 1 7.29 -5.43 -25.38
N GLY A 2 6.36 -4.62 -24.89
CA GLY A 2 6.70 -3.33 -24.28
C GLY A 2 7.42 -3.62 -22.97
N GLN A 3 8.74 -3.43 -22.97
CA GLN A 3 9.53 -3.61 -21.75
C GLN A 3 9.27 -2.45 -20.78
N GLU A 4 9.07 -1.25 -21.32
CA GLU A 4 8.76 -0.04 -20.56
C GLU A 4 7.53 0.65 -21.16
N SER A 5 6.66 1.21 -20.33
CA SER A 5 5.51 2.00 -20.76
C SER A 5 5.23 3.15 -19.80
N ALA A 6 5.03 4.36 -20.33
CA ALA A 6 4.75 5.56 -19.54
C ALA A 6 3.55 6.31 -20.14
N SER A 7 2.64 6.77 -19.27
CA SER A 7 1.45 7.54 -19.66
C SER A 7 1.25 8.75 -18.73
N SER A 8 0.74 9.86 -19.27
CA SER A 8 0.42 11.05 -18.48
C SER A 8 -0.75 11.85 -19.04
N GLY A 9 -1.62 12.41 -18.18
CA GLY A 9 -2.87 13.06 -18.60
C GLY A 9 -3.87 13.23 -17.46
N GLN A 10 -5.11 13.66 -17.76
CA GLN A 10 -6.17 13.66 -16.73
C GLN A 10 -6.50 12.24 -16.28
N GLU A 11 -6.74 11.37 -17.26
CA GLU A 11 -6.86 9.92 -17.09
C GLU A 11 -5.65 9.27 -17.76
N SER A 12 -4.91 8.42 -17.06
CA SER A 12 -3.74 7.74 -17.60
C SER A 12 -3.68 6.29 -17.18
N ALA A 13 -3.32 5.44 -18.15
CA ALA A 13 -3.13 4.03 -17.93
C ALA A 13 -1.86 3.56 -18.64
N SER A 14 -1.06 2.74 -17.96
CA SER A 14 0.15 2.13 -18.52
C SER A 14 0.22 0.63 -18.20
N SER A 15 0.70 -0.17 -19.16
CA SER A 15 0.87 -1.61 -18.99
C SER A 15 2.10 -2.14 -19.72
N GLY A 16 2.87 -3.01 -19.08
CA GLY A 16 4.19 -3.44 -19.56
C GLY A 16 4.98 -4.15 -18.46
N GLN A 17 6.21 -4.59 -18.75
CA GLN A 17 7.06 -5.16 -17.70
C GLN A 17 7.37 -4.11 -16.62
N GLU A 18 7.77 -2.91 -17.05
CA GLU A 18 7.90 -1.70 -16.25
C GLU A 18 6.85 -0.67 -16.71
N SER A 19 5.96 -0.24 -15.81
CA SER A 19 4.84 0.66 -16.14
C SER A 19 4.73 1.84 -15.19
N ALA A 20 4.65 3.04 -15.76
CA ALA A 20 4.43 4.28 -15.02
C ALA A 20 3.21 5.06 -15.57
N SER A 21 2.38 5.60 -14.68
CA SER A 21 1.25 6.45 -15.03
C SER A 21 1.17 7.64 -14.09
N SER A 22 0.92 8.83 -14.64
CA SER A 22 0.73 10.05 -13.84
C SER A 22 -0.44 10.92 -14.31
N GLY A 23 -1.25 11.44 -13.39
CA GLY A 23 -2.48 12.13 -13.78
C GLY A 23 -3.41 12.48 -12.64
N GLN A 24 -4.62 12.92 -12.94
CA GLN A 24 -5.65 13.06 -11.89
C GLN A 24 -6.11 11.65 -11.47
N GLU A 25 -6.43 10.82 -12.45
CA GLU A 25 -6.72 9.39 -12.31
C GLU A 25 -5.62 8.61 -13.02
N SER A 26 -4.93 7.71 -12.31
CA SER A 26 -3.79 6.96 -12.86
C SER A 26 -3.79 5.48 -12.50
N ALA A 27 -3.52 4.64 -13.48
CA ALA A 27 -3.41 3.19 -13.32
C ALA A 27 -2.15 2.63 -13.99
N SER A 28 -1.38 1.80 -13.28
CA SER A 28 -0.22 1.09 -13.82
C SER A 28 -0.30 -0.40 -13.52
N SER A 29 0.00 -1.24 -14.51
CA SER A 29 0.02 -2.70 -14.34
C SER A 29 1.23 -3.37 -15.01
N GLY A 30 1.95 -4.24 -14.30
CA GLY A 30 3.22 -4.78 -14.78
C GLY A 30 3.96 -5.68 -13.79
N GLN A 31 5.21 -6.02 -14.06
CA GLN A 31 6.06 -6.62 -13.01
C GLN A 31 6.45 -5.55 -12.00
N GLU A 32 6.94 -4.41 -12.51
CA GLU A 32 7.19 -3.19 -11.76
C GLU A 32 6.18 -2.14 -12.20
N SER A 33 5.43 -1.57 -11.25
CA SER A 33 4.36 -0.61 -11.56
C SER A 33 4.32 0.55 -10.60
N ALA A 34 4.24 1.76 -11.15
CA ALA A 34 4.16 3.01 -10.39
C ALA A 34 2.99 3.87 -10.89
N SER A 35 2.13 4.31 -9.98
CA SER A 35 1.03 5.24 -10.29
C SER A 35 1.06 6.46 -9.38
N SER A 36 0.80 7.64 -9.93
CA SER A 36 0.79 8.90 -9.18
C SER A 36 -0.33 9.83 -9.63
N GLY A 37 -1.07 10.41 -8.69
CA GLY A 37 -2.23 11.23 -9.03
C GLY A 37 -3.12 11.62 -7.87
N GLN A 38 -4.33 12.12 -8.14
CA GLN A 38 -5.32 12.29 -7.07
C GLN A 38 -5.87 10.93 -6.66
N GLU A 39 -6.28 10.14 -7.65
CA GLU A 39 -6.69 8.74 -7.53
C GLU A 39 -5.64 7.89 -8.26
N SER A 40 -5.03 6.93 -7.56
CA SER A 40 -3.94 6.14 -8.12
C SER A 40 -4.02 4.67 -7.76
N ALA A 41 -3.92 3.81 -8.77
CA ALA A 41 -3.87 2.36 -8.62
C ALA A 41 -2.62 1.77 -9.28
N SER A 42 -1.92 0.87 -8.58
CA SER A 42 -0.79 0.12 -9.13
C SER A 42 -0.92 -1.37 -8.83
N SER A 43 -0.62 -2.22 -9.82
CA SER A 43 -0.68 -3.67 -9.66
C SER A 43 0.47 -4.42 -10.33
N GLY A 44 1.12 -5.35 -9.64
CA GLY A 44 2.32 -6.02 -10.16
C GLY A 44 3.03 -6.91 -9.15
N GLN A 45 4.27 -7.32 -9.43
CA GLN A 45 5.11 -7.97 -8.42
C GLN A 45 5.59 -6.92 -7.41
N GLU A 46 6.12 -5.83 -7.93
CA GLU A 46 6.50 -4.62 -7.18
C GLU A 46 5.54 -3.50 -7.60
N SER A 47 4.81 -2.92 -6.65
CA SER A 47 3.80 -1.90 -6.94
C SER A 47 3.84 -0.74 -5.98
N ALA A 48 3.87 0.46 -6.53
CA ALA A 48 3.82 1.72 -5.78
C ALA A 48 2.68 2.61 -6.28
N SER A 49 1.88 3.15 -5.35
CA SER A 49 0.84 4.14 -5.63
C SER A 49 0.96 5.35 -4.72
N SER A 50 0.74 6.55 -5.27
CA SER A 50 0.83 7.81 -4.51
C SER A 50 -0.25 8.80 -4.95
N GLY A 51 -0.92 9.44 -3.99
CA GLY A 51 -2.07 10.30 -4.30
C GLY A 51 -2.92 10.70 -3.11
N GLN A 52 -4.10 11.27 -3.32
CA GLN A 52 -5.07 11.44 -2.23
C GLN A 52 -5.68 10.10 -1.86
N GLU A 53 -6.12 9.35 -2.86
CA GLU A 53 -6.61 7.98 -2.77
C GLU A 53 -5.64 7.06 -3.52
N SER A 54 -4.99 6.16 -2.79
CA SER A 54 -3.91 5.31 -3.32
C SER A 54 -4.13 3.84 -3.00
N ALA A 55 -4.16 3.01 -4.04
CA ALA A 55 -4.22 1.55 -3.93
C ALA A 55 -3.02 0.88 -4.62
N SER A 56 -2.41 -0.09 -3.95
CA SER A 56 -1.31 -0.88 -4.51
C SER A 56 -1.49 -2.36 -4.19
N SER A 57 -1.27 -3.23 -5.18
CA SER A 57 -1.41 -4.67 -4.99
C SER A 57 -0.31 -5.47 -5.69
N GLY A 58 0.28 -6.44 -5.00
CA GLY A 58 1.43 -7.18 -5.53
C GLY A 58 2.11 -8.10 -4.53
N GLN A 59 3.31 -8.59 -4.83
CA GLN A 59 4.11 -9.29 -3.81
C GLN A 59 4.67 -8.29 -2.82
N GLU A 60 5.26 -7.22 -3.33
CA GLU A 60 5.71 -6.03 -2.60
C GLU A 60 4.82 -4.85 -3.01
N SER A 61 4.15 -4.23 -2.05
CA SER A 61 3.17 -3.17 -2.32
C SER A 61 3.28 -1.99 -1.36
N ALA A 62 3.38 -0.79 -1.92
CA ALA A 62 3.41 0.46 -1.18
C ALA A 62 2.35 1.44 -1.68
N SER A 63 1.63 2.06 -0.74
CA SER A 63 0.64 3.10 -1.01
C SER A 63 0.84 4.28 -0.06
N SER A 64 0.75 5.49 -0.61
CA SER A 64 0.89 6.73 0.15
C SER A 64 -0.18 7.75 -0.25
N GLY A 65 -0.79 8.41 0.73
CA GLY A 65 -1.91 9.32 0.46
C GLY A 65 -2.71 9.74 1.67
N GLN A 66 -3.86 10.38 1.46
CA GLN A 66 -4.79 10.63 2.58
C GLN A 66 -5.48 9.32 2.95
N GLU A 67 -5.98 8.59 1.95
CA GLU A 67 -6.52 7.25 2.03
C GLU A 67 -5.59 6.30 1.26
N SER A 68 -5.00 5.33 1.96
CA SER A 68 -4.00 4.42 1.38
C SER A 68 -4.31 2.96 1.68
N ALA A 69 -4.30 2.12 0.64
CA ALA A 69 -4.47 0.68 0.76
C ALA A 69 -3.35 -0.08 0.04
N SER A 70 -2.75 -1.06 0.72
CA SER A 70 -1.72 -1.94 0.15
C SER A 70 -2.02 -3.39 0.48
N SER A 71 -1.92 -4.27 -0.52
CA SER A 71 -2.13 -5.70 -0.35
C SER A 71 -1.06 -6.55 -1.04
N GLY A 72 -0.48 -7.51 -0.33
CA GLY A 72 0.61 -8.32 -0.86
C GLY A 72 1.23 -9.27 0.13
N GLN A 73 2.40 -9.84 -0.19
CA GLN A 73 3.18 -10.58 0.82
C GLN A 73 3.80 -9.59 1.80
N GLU A 74 4.43 -8.55 1.26
CA GLU A 74 4.96 -7.40 1.98
C GLU A 74 4.13 -6.17 1.59
N SER A 75 3.53 -5.49 2.57
CA SER A 75 2.62 -4.37 2.29
C SER A 75 2.80 -3.20 3.24
N ALA A 76 2.93 -1.99 2.68
CA ALA A 76 3.08 -0.75 3.42
C ALA A 76 2.05 0.29 2.97
N SER A 77 1.36 0.91 3.92
CA SER A 77 0.41 2.00 3.66
C SER A 77 0.68 3.16 4.60
N SER A 78 0.65 4.37 4.06
CA SER A 78 0.84 5.60 4.82
C SER A 78 -0.18 6.66 4.46
N GLY A 79 -0.77 7.29 5.46
CA GLY A 79 -1.82 8.29 5.24
C GLY A 79 -2.58 8.73 6.47
N GLN A 80 -3.67 9.47 6.31
CA GLN A 80 -4.57 9.75 7.43
C GLN A 80 -5.35 8.48 7.78
N GLU A 81 -5.89 7.82 6.75
CA GLU A 81 -6.52 6.52 6.79
C GLU A 81 -5.65 5.55 6.01
N SER A 82 -5.24 4.44 6.63
CA SER A 82 -4.31 3.50 5.99
C SER A 82 -4.61 2.05 6.33
N ALA A 83 -4.61 1.20 5.31
CA ALA A 83 -4.82 -0.23 5.45
C ALA A 83 -3.72 -1.02 4.73
N SER A 84 -3.14 -2.00 5.41
CA SER A 84 -2.18 -2.94 4.83
C SER A 84 -2.57 -4.38 5.15
N SER A 85 -2.49 -5.25 4.16
CA SER A 85 -2.78 -6.67 4.32
C SER A 85 -1.73 -7.55 3.65
N GLY A 86 -1.17 -8.51 4.38
CA GLY A 86 -0.12 -9.37 3.86
C GLY A 86 0.48 -10.32 4.89
N GLN A 87 1.56 -11.02 4.53
CA GLN A 87 2.32 -11.79 5.53
C GLN A 87 3.05 -10.82 6.47
N GLU A 88 3.73 -9.84 5.88
CA GLU A 88 4.36 -8.70 6.55
C GLU A 88 3.59 -7.43 6.17
N SER A 89 3.08 -6.69 7.16
CA SER A 89 2.23 -5.53 6.89
C SER A 89 2.46 -4.36 7.84
N ALA A 90 2.66 -3.17 7.28
CA ALA A 90 2.85 -1.94 8.01
C ALA A 90 1.82 -0.88 7.58
N SER A 91 1.14 -0.25 8.52
CA SER A 91 0.28 0.90 8.26
C SER A 91 0.62 2.04 9.21
N SER A 92 0.53 3.27 8.71
CA SER A 92 0.81 4.47 9.52
C SER A 92 -0.17 5.58 9.20
N GLY A 93 -0.73 6.20 10.24
CA GLY A 93 -1.76 7.21 10.07
C GLY A 93 -2.55 7.56 11.31
N GLN A 94 -3.57 8.41 11.16
CA GLN A 94 -4.48 8.69 12.28
C GLN A 94 -5.36 7.48 12.55
N GLU A 95 -5.95 6.91 11.49
CA GLU A 95 -6.66 5.64 11.51
C GLU A 95 -5.86 4.64 10.67
N SER A 96 -5.45 3.52 11.28
CA SER A 96 -4.54 2.59 10.60
C SER A 96 -4.81 1.15 10.95
N ALA A 97 -4.94 0.30 9.93
CA ALA A 97 -5.26 -1.11 10.05
C ALA A 97 -4.21 -1.98 9.35
N SER A 98 -3.51 -2.83 10.10
CA SER A 98 -2.59 -3.82 9.53
C SER A 98 -3.07 -5.23 9.82
N SER A 99 -3.03 -6.11 8.81
CA SER A 99 -3.40 -7.51 8.94
C SER A 99 -2.34 -8.43 8.36
N GLY A 100 -1.96 -9.46 9.11
CA GLY A 100 -0.89 -10.36 8.68
C GLY A 100 -0.32 -11.28 9.74
N GLN A 101 0.76 -11.99 9.38
CA GLN A 101 1.54 -12.78 10.35
C GLN A 101 2.40 -11.85 11.20
N GLU A 102 3.13 -10.96 10.53
CA GLU A 102 3.90 -9.88 11.13
C GLU A 102 3.22 -8.56 10.74
N SER A 103 2.72 -7.82 11.74
CA SER A 103 1.98 -6.59 11.46
C SER A 103 2.28 -5.49 12.45
N ALA A 104 2.50 -4.29 11.90
CA ALA A 104 2.70 -3.07 12.66
C ALA A 104 1.70 -2.02 12.20
N SER A 105 1.03 -1.35 13.14
CA SER A 105 0.21 -0.19 12.84
C SER A 105 0.53 0.92 13.85
N SER A 106 0.76 2.13 13.37
CA SER A 106 1.13 3.29 14.17
C SER A 106 0.12 4.42 13.94
N GLY A 107 -0.54 4.88 15.01
CA GLY A 107 -1.61 5.86 14.88
C GLY A 107 -2.47 6.05 16.12
N GLY A 108 -3.30 7.10 16.11
CA GLY A 108 -4.24 7.40 17.21
C GLY A 108 -5.44 6.44 17.28
N GLY A 109 -5.83 5.87 16.14
CA GLY A 109 -6.89 4.88 15.93
C GLY A 109 -6.34 3.62 15.26
N CYS A 110 -5.36 2.99 15.89
CA CYS A 110 -4.68 1.81 15.36
C CYS A 110 -5.47 0.50 15.62
N ALA A 111 -5.66 -0.30 14.58
CA ALA A 111 -6.13 -1.68 14.62
C ALA A 111 -5.06 -2.63 14.05
N ILE A 112 -4.80 -3.73 14.75
CA ILE A 112 -3.85 -4.77 14.31
C ILE A 112 -4.56 -6.11 14.41
N SER A 113 -4.61 -6.86 13.31
CA SER A 113 -5.17 -8.21 13.27
C SER A 113 -4.07 -9.21 12.88
N THR A 114 -3.37 -9.76 13.88
CA THR A 114 -2.35 -10.79 13.66
C THR A 114 -2.93 -12.20 13.78
N THR A 115 -2.62 -13.09 12.82
CA THR A 115 -3.09 -14.49 12.85
C THR A 115 -2.11 -15.45 13.55
N SER A 116 -0.90 -15.02 13.93
CA SER A 116 0.06 -15.91 14.60
C SER A 116 1.05 -15.19 15.52
N PHE A 117 0.94 -15.50 16.82
CA PHE A 117 1.96 -15.44 17.89
C PHE A 117 2.31 -14.09 18.58
N GLN A 118 1.59 -13.81 19.67
CA GLN A 118 1.95 -13.06 20.90
C GLN A 118 3.05 -11.98 20.88
N ARG A 119 2.71 -10.75 21.33
CA ARG A 119 2.99 -10.22 22.69
C ARG A 119 2.35 -8.83 22.83
N SER A 120 1.14 -8.77 23.38
CA SER A 120 0.67 -7.52 23.99
C SER A 120 1.68 -7.14 25.08
N LEU A 121 2.15 -5.90 25.04
CA LEU A 121 2.92 -5.26 26.10
C LEU A 121 2.06 -5.19 27.39
N SER A 122 1.94 -6.32 28.08
CA SER A 122 1.36 -6.46 29.42
C SER A 122 2.43 -6.90 30.42
N GLU A 123 3.66 -6.41 30.29
CA GLU A 123 4.67 -6.43 31.37
C GLU A 123 4.84 -5.00 31.90
N THR A 124 3.82 -4.45 32.58
CA THR A 124 3.99 -3.28 33.46
C THR A 124 3.05 -3.28 34.69
N LEU A 125 2.26 -4.32 34.99
CA LEU A 125 1.33 -4.22 36.13
C LEU A 125 1.05 -5.47 36.99
N ILE A 126 1.91 -6.49 37.00
CA ILE A 126 1.91 -7.47 38.10
C ILE A 126 3.36 -7.87 38.46
N ASN A 127 4.02 -7.04 39.27
CA ASN A 127 4.83 -7.45 40.42
C ASN A 127 4.95 -6.26 41.37
#